data_AF-A0A3E1ES58-F1
#
_entry.id   AF-A0A3E1ES58-F1
#
_cell.length_a   1.000
_cell.length_b   1.000
_cell.length_c   1.000
_cell.angle_alpha   90.00
_cell.angle_beta   90.00
_cell.angle_gamma   90.00
#
_symmetry.space_group_name_H-M   'P 1'
#
loop_
_entity.id
_entity.type
_entity.pdbx_description
1 polymer ?
#
loop_
_entity_poly.entity_id
_entity_poly.type
_entity_poly.pdbx_seq_one_letter_code
_entity_poly.pdbx_strand_id
1 'polypeptide(L)'
;MSADEAEPEELLTPEGNEAEERCPICERPNAPGACDTCEHFFGCCWDGEILWSSEFDEFDMIWSDLLSKIEEIGSDSPNKLRNARRRFKGTDAFSAALQLAHGEASASEALMKLVEFQHGRTIETDGMLSGSGFSIYLADRAPFREFVENVLALVNSLLE
;
A
#
# COMPACT_ATOMS: atom_id res chain seq x y z
N MET A 1 16.83 28.55 41.53
CA MET A 1 17.37 28.08 40.23
C MET A 1 16.16 27.76 39.40
N SER A 2 15.73 28.72 38.59
CA SER A 2 14.56 28.58 37.72
C SER A 2 14.98 27.64 36.59
N ALA A 3 14.26 26.53 36.43
CA ALA A 3 14.37 25.74 35.22
C ALA A 3 13.79 26.61 34.10
N ASP A 4 14.62 27.00 33.14
CA ASP A 4 14.16 27.44 31.83
C ASP A 4 13.37 26.25 31.24
N GLU A 5 12.04 26.32 31.35
CA GLU A 5 11.15 25.53 30.51
C GLU A 5 11.33 26.09 29.10
N ALA A 6 12.25 25.51 28.33
CA ALA A 6 12.37 25.79 26.92
C ALA A 6 11.01 25.47 26.29
N GLU A 7 10.29 26.51 25.85
CA GLU A 7 9.05 26.35 25.10
C GLU A 7 9.35 25.46 23.88
N PRO A 8 8.53 24.43 23.60
CA PRO A 8 8.74 23.58 22.44
C PRO A 8 8.69 24.46 21.20
N GLU A 9 9.78 24.51 20.42
CA GLU A 9 9.79 25.21 19.14
C GLU A 9 8.64 24.69 18.27
N GLU A 10 7.68 25.55 17.97
CA GLU A 10 6.57 25.24 17.08
C GLU A 10 7.14 24.82 15.72
N LEU A 11 6.97 23.55 15.37
CA LEU A 11 7.34 23.02 14.07
C LEU A 11 6.30 23.47 13.05
N LEU A 12 6.72 24.26 12.07
CA LEU A 12 5.86 24.72 10.99
C LEU A 12 6.10 23.94 9.69
N THR A 13 5.06 23.71 8.91
CA THR A 13 5.18 23.21 7.53
C THR A 13 5.84 24.28 6.64
N PRO A 14 6.31 23.95 5.42
CA PRO A 14 6.83 24.94 4.48
C PRO A 14 5.82 26.04 4.12
N GLU A 15 4.52 25.78 4.28
CA GLU A 15 3.41 26.69 4.07
C GLU A 15 3.05 27.52 5.31
N GLY A 16 3.69 27.26 6.45
CA GLY A 16 3.52 28.00 7.71
C GLY A 16 2.40 27.49 8.62
N ASN A 17 1.88 26.27 8.40
CA ASN A 17 0.91 25.64 9.30
C ASN A 17 1.60 24.89 10.43
N GLU A 18 0.89 24.60 11.53
CA GLU A 18 1.38 23.68 12.57
C GLU A 18 1.66 22.30 11.95
N ALA A 19 2.87 21.78 12.17
CA ALA A 19 3.30 20.47 11.69
C ALA A 19 3.26 19.45 12.83
N GLU A 20 2.33 18.50 12.73
CA GLU A 20 2.20 17.40 13.69
C GLU A 20 2.73 16.07 13.14
N GLU A 21 3.03 16.01 11.84
CA GLU A 21 3.52 14.82 11.14
C GLU A 21 4.85 15.10 10.42
N ARG A 22 5.61 14.03 10.16
CA ARG A 22 6.82 14.07 9.34
C ARG A 22 6.83 12.90 8.38
N CYS A 23 7.24 13.15 7.14
CA CYS A 23 7.53 12.07 6.21
C CYS A 23 8.70 11.21 6.76
N PRO A 24 8.55 9.88 6.86
CA PRO A 24 9.61 9.01 7.38
C PRO A 24 10.82 8.90 6.44
N ILE A 25 10.69 9.39 5.19
CA ILE A 25 11.71 9.25 4.14
C ILE A 25 12.57 10.52 4.02
N CYS A 26 11.93 11.68 3.87
CA CYS A 26 12.63 12.97 3.68
C CYS A 26 12.51 13.91 4.88
N GLU A 27 11.89 13.47 5.97
CA GLU A 27 11.68 14.23 7.23
C GLU A 27 10.92 15.56 7.09
N ARG A 28 10.32 15.82 5.91
CA ARG A 28 9.51 17.01 5.64
C ARG A 28 8.40 17.13 6.69
N PRO A 29 8.29 18.27 7.41
CA PRO A 29 7.19 18.52 8.31
C PRO A 29 5.89 18.75 7.53
N ASN A 30 4.83 18.07 7.94
CA ASN A 30 3.51 18.11 7.32
C ASN A 30 2.45 18.43 8.38
N ALA A 31 1.41 19.17 7.97
CA ALA A 31 0.23 19.35 8.79
C ALA A 31 -0.59 18.06 8.82
N PRO A 32 -1.37 17.80 9.88
CA PRO A 32 -2.28 16.66 9.94
C PRO A 32 -3.14 16.57 8.67
N GLY A 33 -3.10 15.42 7.98
CA GLY A 33 -3.87 15.21 6.75
C GLY A 33 -3.40 15.97 5.51
N ALA A 34 -2.35 16.80 5.59
CA ALA A 34 -1.71 17.50 4.46
C ALA A 34 -0.46 16.78 3.94
N CYS A 35 -0.35 15.49 4.25
CA CYS A 35 0.76 14.63 3.81
C CYS A 35 0.74 14.38 2.29
N ASP A 36 -0.36 14.74 1.62
CA ASP A 36 -0.52 14.75 0.16
C ASP A 36 0.48 15.64 -0.59
N THR A 37 1.08 16.60 0.11
CA THR A 37 2.07 17.53 -0.46
C THR A 37 3.48 16.95 -0.59
N CYS A 38 3.76 15.80 0.03
CA CYS A 38 5.06 15.13 -0.08
C CYS A 38 5.06 14.12 -1.24
N GLU A 39 6.10 14.14 -2.08
CA GLU A 39 6.22 13.20 -3.22
C GLU A 39 6.28 11.72 -2.80
N HIS A 40 6.79 11.46 -1.60
CA HIS A 40 6.86 10.12 -1.02
C HIS A 40 5.52 9.61 -0.50
N PHE A 41 4.54 10.49 -0.33
CA PHE A 41 3.23 10.09 0.16
C PHE A 41 2.53 9.23 -0.89
N PHE A 42 2.02 8.09 -0.43
CA PHE A 42 1.28 7.16 -1.29
C PHE A 42 -0.20 7.11 -0.91
N GLY A 43 -0.52 7.08 0.37
CA GLY A 43 -1.90 6.96 0.82
C GLY A 43 -2.09 6.89 2.33
N CYS A 44 -3.32 6.58 2.74
CA CYS A 44 -3.70 6.35 4.13
C CYS A 44 -4.27 4.94 4.28
N CYS A 45 -3.83 4.24 5.32
CA CYS A 45 -4.34 2.94 5.72
C CYS A 45 -5.13 3.07 7.03
N TRP A 46 -6.26 2.37 7.13
CA TRP A 46 -7.07 2.26 8.34
C TRP A 46 -7.53 0.81 8.52
N ASP A 47 -7.18 0.22 9.67
CA ASP A 47 -7.48 -1.18 10.00
C ASP A 47 -7.08 -2.18 8.91
N GLY A 48 -5.96 -1.89 8.22
CA GLY A 48 -5.42 -2.72 7.14
C GLY A 48 -5.96 -2.41 5.74
N GLU A 49 -6.90 -1.46 5.62
CA GLU A 49 -7.50 -1.07 4.36
C GLU A 49 -6.98 0.29 3.88
N ILE A 50 -6.58 0.37 2.61
CA ILE A 50 -6.14 1.63 2.00
C ILE A 50 -7.39 2.45 1.68
N LEU A 51 -7.61 3.52 2.45
CA LEU A 51 -8.79 4.37 2.31
C LEU A 51 -8.61 5.46 1.26
N TRP A 52 -7.36 5.89 1.05
CA TRP A 52 -7.06 6.98 0.16
C TRP A 52 -5.68 6.81 -0.46
N SER A 53 -5.61 6.86 -1.78
CA SER A 53 -4.37 6.92 -2.57
C SER A 53 -4.74 7.32 -4.00
N SER A 54 -3.88 8.07 -4.68
CA SER A 54 -4.09 8.41 -6.08
C SER A 54 -3.79 7.26 -7.05
N GLU A 55 -3.11 6.21 -6.59
CA GLU A 55 -2.62 5.10 -7.42
C GLU A 55 -3.25 3.74 -7.05
N PHE A 56 -3.96 3.65 -5.91
CA PHE A 56 -4.52 2.39 -5.43
C PHE A 56 -5.69 1.88 -6.27
N ASP A 57 -6.57 2.75 -6.76
CA ASP A 57 -7.77 2.36 -7.51
C ASP A 57 -7.42 1.51 -8.76
N GLU A 58 -6.35 1.86 -9.47
CA GLU A 58 -5.88 1.09 -10.62
C GLU A 58 -5.40 -0.30 -10.21
N PHE A 59 -4.66 -0.39 -9.09
CA PHE A 59 -4.22 -1.67 -8.56
C PHE A 59 -5.38 -2.54 -8.08
N ASP A 60 -6.38 -1.96 -7.40
CA ASP A 60 -7.56 -2.69 -6.92
C ASP A 60 -8.35 -3.31 -8.08
N MET A 61 -8.51 -2.58 -9.18
CA MET A 61 -9.11 -3.11 -10.41
C MET A 61 -8.32 -4.30 -10.98
N ILE A 62 -6.99 -4.13 -11.14
CA ILE A 62 -6.12 -5.18 -11.69
C ILE A 62 -6.09 -6.43 -10.79
N TRP A 63 -6.10 -6.22 -9.46
CA TRP A 63 -6.12 -7.30 -8.48
C TRP A 63 -7.45 -8.06 -8.51
N SER A 64 -8.57 -7.34 -8.58
CA SER A 64 -9.90 -7.93 -8.73
C SER A 64 -10.02 -8.77 -10.01
N ASP A 65 -9.46 -8.28 -11.12
CA ASP A 65 -9.40 -9.03 -12.38
C ASP A 65 -8.56 -10.31 -12.22
N LEU A 66 -7.42 -10.25 -11.53
CA LEU A 66 -6.60 -11.43 -11.23
C LEU A 66 -7.39 -12.47 -10.42
N LEU A 67 -8.07 -12.06 -9.35
CA LEU A 67 -8.88 -12.95 -8.50
C LEU A 67 -9.97 -13.65 -9.32
N SER A 68 -10.72 -12.87 -10.12
CA SER A 68 -11.77 -13.39 -10.99
C SER A 68 -11.22 -14.43 -11.99
N LYS A 69 -10.06 -14.15 -12.60
CA LYS A 69 -9.42 -15.09 -13.55
C LYS A 69 -8.92 -16.37 -12.88
N ILE A 70 -8.39 -16.27 -11.67
CA ILE A 70 -7.97 -17.44 -10.90
C ILE A 70 -9.18 -18.32 -10.58
N GLU A 71 -10.32 -17.73 -10.22
CA GLU A 71 -11.57 -18.44 -9.96
C GLU A 71 -12.14 -19.12 -11.22
N GLU A 72 -12.19 -18.41 -12.34
CA GLU A 72 -12.59 -18.97 -13.65
C GLU A 72 -11.70 -20.17 -14.04
N ILE A 73 -10.38 -20.05 -13.92
CA ILE A 73 -9.47 -21.14 -14.27
C ILE A 73 -9.56 -22.30 -13.29
N GLY A 74 -9.71 -22.01 -12.00
CA GLY A 74 -9.86 -23.01 -10.94
C GLY A 74 -11.11 -23.86 -11.12
N SER A 75 -12.20 -23.26 -11.58
CA SER A 75 -13.47 -23.94 -11.86
C SER A 75 -13.43 -24.77 -13.16
N ASP A 76 -12.79 -24.27 -14.22
CA ASP A 76 -12.78 -24.94 -15.53
C ASP A 76 -11.64 -25.96 -15.73
N SER A 77 -10.45 -25.71 -15.18
CA SER A 77 -9.29 -26.60 -15.38
C SER A 77 -8.19 -26.42 -14.34
N PRO A 78 -8.21 -27.20 -13.23
CA PRO A 78 -7.20 -27.13 -12.17
C PRO A 78 -5.74 -27.30 -12.65
N ASN A 79 -5.54 -27.98 -13.78
CA ASN A 79 -4.22 -28.18 -14.38
C ASN A 79 -3.64 -26.90 -15.00
N LYS A 80 -4.47 -25.96 -15.49
CA LYS A 80 -4.02 -24.68 -16.05
C LYS A 80 -3.42 -23.78 -14.97
N LEU A 81 -4.09 -23.65 -13.82
CA LEU A 81 -3.57 -22.89 -12.67
C LEU A 81 -2.23 -23.46 -12.17
N ARG A 82 -2.12 -24.80 -12.13
CA ARG A 82 -0.87 -25.48 -11.76
C ARG A 82 0.26 -25.20 -12.75
N ASN A 83 -0.05 -25.11 -14.04
CA ASN A 83 0.93 -24.80 -15.08
C ASN A 83 1.35 -23.33 -15.05
N ALA A 84 0.42 -22.40 -14.83
CA ALA A 84 0.73 -20.99 -14.60
C ALA A 84 1.68 -20.82 -13.40
N ARG A 85 1.36 -21.42 -12.24
CA ARG A 85 2.25 -21.44 -11.06
C ARG A 85 3.65 -21.97 -11.36
N ARG A 86 3.79 -22.95 -12.26
CA ARG A 86 5.10 -23.48 -12.67
C ARG A 86 5.85 -22.54 -13.60
N ARG A 87 5.15 -21.83 -14.50
CA ARG A 87 5.73 -20.87 -15.44
C ARG A 87 6.34 -19.66 -14.73
N PHE A 88 5.71 -19.22 -13.64
CA PHE A 88 6.16 -18.09 -12.82
C PHE A 88 6.97 -18.51 -11.58
N LYS A 89 7.35 -19.79 -11.50
CA LYS A 89 8.17 -20.32 -10.40
C LYS A 89 9.61 -19.81 -10.57
N GLY A 90 10.02 -18.84 -9.75
CA GLY A 90 11.38 -18.28 -9.75
C GLY A 90 11.44 -16.74 -9.80
N THR A 91 10.29 -16.08 -9.99
CA THR A 91 10.15 -14.65 -9.77
C THR A 91 9.39 -14.43 -8.46
N ASP A 92 10.09 -14.02 -7.40
CA ASP A 92 9.58 -14.02 -6.02
C ASP A 92 8.28 -13.22 -5.87
N ALA A 93 8.16 -12.06 -6.51
CA ALA A 93 6.97 -11.22 -6.48
C ALA A 93 5.71 -11.91 -7.06
N PHE A 94 5.85 -12.64 -8.17
CA PHE A 94 4.70 -13.32 -8.82
C PHE A 94 4.22 -14.52 -8.02
N SER A 95 5.15 -15.28 -7.44
CA SER A 95 4.77 -16.41 -6.59
C SER A 95 4.04 -15.92 -5.35
N ALA A 96 4.49 -14.80 -4.76
CA ALA A 96 3.84 -14.17 -3.62
C ALA A 96 2.45 -13.63 -3.99
N ALA A 97 2.31 -12.92 -5.12
CA ALA A 97 1.03 -12.42 -5.62
C ALA A 97 0.01 -13.55 -5.86
N LEU A 98 0.41 -14.63 -6.55
CA LEU A 98 -0.45 -15.80 -6.77
C LEU A 98 -0.84 -16.52 -5.47
N GLN A 99 0.06 -16.51 -4.47
CA GLN A 99 -0.22 -17.11 -3.17
C GLN A 99 -1.22 -16.27 -2.37
N LEU A 100 -1.08 -14.94 -2.40
CA LEU A 100 -2.01 -14.01 -1.74
C LEU A 100 -3.38 -14.02 -2.41
N ALA A 101 -3.42 -13.98 -3.75
CA ALA A 101 -4.65 -14.05 -4.52
C ALA A 101 -5.41 -15.37 -4.24
N HIS A 102 -4.69 -16.49 -4.10
CA HIS A 102 -5.32 -17.76 -3.72
C HIS A 102 -5.85 -17.79 -2.28
N GLY A 103 -5.29 -16.98 -1.40
CA GLY A 103 -5.78 -16.78 -0.04
C GLY A 103 -6.92 -15.77 0.05
N GLU A 104 -7.43 -15.28 -1.09
CA GLU A 104 -8.49 -14.26 -1.17
C GLU A 104 -8.13 -12.96 -0.42
N ALA A 105 -6.84 -12.63 -0.37
CA ALA A 105 -6.37 -11.37 0.23
C ALA A 105 -6.96 -10.17 -0.52
N SER A 106 -7.40 -9.14 0.22
CA SER A 106 -7.85 -7.88 -0.36
C SER A 106 -6.71 -7.19 -1.13
N ALA A 107 -7.04 -6.27 -2.03
CA ALA A 107 -6.01 -5.50 -2.73
C ALA A 107 -5.14 -4.72 -1.73
N SER A 108 -5.74 -4.13 -0.68
CA SER A 108 -5.01 -3.46 0.40
C SER A 108 -4.00 -4.41 1.06
N GLU A 109 -4.45 -5.60 1.47
CA GLU A 109 -3.59 -6.59 2.12
C GLU A 109 -2.47 -7.07 1.19
N ALA A 110 -2.80 -7.34 -0.07
CA ALA A 110 -1.84 -7.77 -1.07
C ALA A 110 -0.77 -6.70 -1.30
N LEU A 111 -1.17 -5.45 -1.48
CA LEU A 111 -0.27 -4.35 -1.73
C LEU A 111 0.66 -4.11 -0.53
N MET A 112 0.11 -4.07 0.67
CA MET A 112 0.87 -3.88 1.92
C MET A 112 1.89 -5.00 2.20
N LYS A 113 1.66 -6.21 1.65
CA LYS A 113 2.60 -7.35 1.80
C LYS A 113 3.64 -7.42 0.70
N LEU A 114 3.33 -6.92 -0.50
CA LEU A 114 4.17 -7.06 -1.68
C LEU A 114 5.04 -5.84 -1.94
N VAL A 115 4.66 -4.69 -1.38
CA VAL A 115 5.36 -3.42 -1.52
C VAL A 115 5.88 -2.97 -0.16
N GLU A 116 7.14 -2.58 -0.10
CA GLU A 116 7.79 -2.10 1.13
C GLU A 116 7.42 -0.64 1.40
N PHE A 117 6.28 -0.43 2.06
CA PHE A 117 5.89 0.89 2.54
C PHE A 117 6.64 1.27 3.83
N GLN A 118 6.96 2.55 3.94
CA GLN A 118 7.27 3.17 5.22
C GLN A 118 6.00 3.76 5.82
N HIS A 119 5.87 3.70 7.14
CA HIS A 119 4.67 4.15 7.83
C HIS A 119 4.93 5.46 8.58
N GLY A 120 3.96 6.36 8.51
CA GLY A 120 3.89 7.52 9.38
C GLY A 120 3.53 7.13 10.81
N ARG A 121 3.24 8.15 11.62
CA ARG A 121 2.74 7.95 12.97
C ARG A 121 1.38 7.24 12.93
N THR A 122 1.23 6.22 13.76
CA THR A 122 -0.08 5.57 13.96
C THR A 122 -0.99 6.45 14.80
N ILE A 123 -2.22 6.62 14.34
CA ILE A 123 -3.33 7.26 15.04
C ILE A 123 -4.26 6.15 15.50
N GLU A 124 -4.54 6.12 16.80
CA GLU A 124 -5.49 5.17 17.40
C GLU A 124 -6.70 5.94 17.89
N THR A 125 -7.90 5.41 17.64
CA THR A 125 -9.14 5.99 18.12
C THR A 125 -9.91 4.98 18.95
N ASP A 126 -10.52 5.45 20.03
CA ASP A 126 -11.40 4.67 20.90
C ASP A 126 -12.87 5.03 20.64
N GLY A 127 -13.79 4.08 20.88
CA GLY A 127 -15.23 4.32 20.82
C GLY A 127 -15.95 3.50 19.73
N MET A 128 -17.09 3.99 19.22
CA MET A 128 -17.92 3.24 18.27
C MET A 128 -17.26 3.04 16.89
N LEU A 129 -16.29 3.88 16.53
CA LEU A 129 -15.49 3.79 15.30
C LEU A 129 -14.05 3.37 15.59
N SER A 130 -13.84 2.65 16.71
CA SER A 130 -12.51 2.25 17.16
C SER A 130 -11.68 1.63 16.05
N GLY A 131 -10.41 1.99 15.98
CA GLY A 131 -9.52 1.54 14.93
C GLY A 131 -8.18 2.24 14.98
N SER A 132 -7.29 1.82 14.10
CA SER A 132 -5.96 2.40 13.95
C SER A 132 -5.68 2.73 12.49
N GLY A 133 -5.07 3.88 12.26
CA GLY A 133 -4.67 4.29 10.92
C GLY A 133 -3.30 4.94 10.88
N PHE A 134 -2.70 4.94 9.71
CA PHE A 134 -1.41 5.56 9.46
C PHE A 134 -1.28 5.94 8.00
N SER A 135 -0.51 7.00 7.75
CA SER A 135 -0.05 7.36 6.40
C SER A 135 1.00 6.37 5.91
N ILE A 136 0.95 5.99 4.64
CA ILE A 136 1.93 5.11 3.98
C ILE A 136 2.73 5.88 2.93
N TYR A 137 4.02 5.56 2.87
CA TYR A 137 5.01 6.28 2.07
C TYR A 137 5.86 5.31 1.25
N LEU A 138 6.25 5.74 0.05
CA LEU A 138 7.15 5.02 -0.85
C LEU A 138 8.36 5.89 -1.18
N ALA A 139 9.56 5.35 -0.98
CA ALA A 139 10.80 6.04 -1.35
C ALA A 139 10.95 6.15 -2.87
N ASP A 140 10.55 5.09 -3.57
CA ASP A 140 10.57 4.98 -5.01
C ASP A 140 9.26 4.31 -5.46
N ARG A 141 8.62 4.89 -6.48
CA ARG A 141 7.40 4.33 -7.09
C ARG A 141 7.70 3.30 -8.17
N ALA A 142 8.95 3.17 -8.61
CA ALA A 142 9.33 2.21 -9.65
C ALA A 142 9.00 0.75 -9.25
N PRO A 143 9.30 0.27 -8.02
CA PRO A 143 8.93 -1.09 -7.61
C PRO A 143 7.42 -1.32 -7.62
N PHE A 144 6.61 -0.32 -7.21
CA PHE A 144 5.15 -0.39 -7.29
C PHE A 144 4.68 -0.50 -8.74
N ARG A 145 5.16 0.37 -9.64
CA ARG A 145 4.76 0.34 -11.06
C ARG A 145 5.16 -0.94 -11.75
N GLU A 146 6.40 -1.39 -11.53
CA GLU A 146 6.88 -2.68 -12.04
C GLU A 146 6.01 -3.82 -11.53
N PHE A 147 5.62 -3.80 -10.26
CA PHE A 147 4.71 -4.79 -9.70
C PHE A 147 3.32 -4.76 -10.36
N VAL A 148 2.71 -3.58 -10.54
CA VAL A 148 1.41 -3.43 -11.22
C VAL A 148 1.47 -3.95 -12.66
N GLU A 149 2.49 -3.54 -13.43
CA GLU A 149 2.71 -4.01 -14.81
C GLU A 149 2.87 -5.53 -14.87
N ASN A 150 3.59 -6.09 -13.90
CA ASN A 150 3.78 -7.53 -13.77
C ASN A 150 2.48 -8.28 -13.45
N VAL A 151 1.65 -7.78 -12.53
CA VAL A 151 0.34 -8.39 -12.24
C VAL A 151 -0.56 -8.32 -13.47
N LEU A 152 -0.58 -7.20 -14.18
CA LEU A 152 -1.33 -7.07 -15.43
C LEU A 152 -0.85 -8.05 -16.50
N ALA A 153 0.46 -8.21 -16.66
CA ALA A 153 1.02 -9.20 -17.58
C ALA A 153 0.63 -10.64 -17.20
N LEU A 154 0.60 -10.94 -15.90
CA LEU A 154 0.12 -12.23 -15.40
C LEU A 154 -1.35 -12.45 -15.76
N VAL A 155 -2.23 -11.48 -15.50
CA VAL A 155 -3.65 -11.53 -15.87
C VAL A 155 -3.81 -11.81 -17.36
N ASN A 156 -3.08 -11.08 -18.21
CA ASN A 156 -3.13 -11.27 -19.66
C ASN A 156 -2.62 -12.66 -20.09
N SER A 157 -1.58 -13.18 -19.45
CA SER A 157 -1.04 -14.51 -19.76
C SER A 157 -1.97 -15.66 -19.39
N LEU A 158 -2.92 -15.42 -18.49
CA LEU A 158 -3.93 -16.40 -18.10
C LEU A 158 -5.08 -16.48 -19.13
N LEU A 159 -5.18 -15.52 -20.06
CA LEU A 159 -6.17 -15.49 -21.14
C LEU A 159 -5.75 -16.26 -22.42
N GLU A 160 -4.45 -16.54 -22.58
CA GLU A 160 -3.87 -17.30 -23.72
C GLU A 160 -3.89 -18.82 -23.50
#